data_AF-A0A518DZX2-F1
#
_entry.id   AF-A0A518DZX2-F1
#
_cell.length_a   1.000
_cell.length_b   1.000
_cell.length_c   1.000
_cell.angle_alpha   90.00
_cell.angle_beta   90.00
_cell.angle_gamma   90.00
#
_symmetry.space_group_name_H-M   'P 1'
#
loop_
_entity.id
_entity.type
_entity.pdbx_description
1 polymer ?
#
loop_
_entity_poly.entity_id
_entity_poly.type
_entity_poly.pdbx_seq_one_letter_code
_entity_poly.pdbx_strand_id
1 'polypeptide(L)'
;MFTSLGWSQEAAGDGATETVVAVQESPVPVMVAGTPAAFDLTHDLLRPLLIAIVFTIVGLILFGVAIWLIVKLSPFSVRKEIEDDQNIALGLIIGSMIIGIAIVLAASLVG
;
A
#
# COMPACT_ATOMS: atom_id res chain seq x y z
N MET A 1 40.76 -37.31 -3.91
CA MET A 1 40.01 -36.75 -5.06
C MET A 1 40.82 -35.58 -5.58
N PHE A 2 41.52 -35.79 -6.68
CA PHE A 2 42.56 -34.95 -7.26
C PHE A 2 42.18 -34.85 -8.74
N THR A 3 41.75 -33.69 -9.25
CA THR A 3 41.77 -33.33 -10.68
C THR A 3 41.18 -31.93 -10.91
N SER A 4 42.05 -30.92 -10.96
CA SER A 4 41.99 -29.91 -12.01
C SER A 4 43.43 -29.45 -12.28
N LEU A 5 44.20 -30.33 -12.91
CA LEU A 5 45.45 -29.98 -13.58
C LEU A 5 45.08 -29.29 -14.90
N GLY A 6 45.55 -28.07 -15.09
CA GLY A 6 45.52 -27.34 -16.35
C GLY A 6 46.57 -26.26 -16.27
N TRP A 7 47.79 -26.62 -16.66
CA TRP A 7 49.00 -25.83 -16.60
C TRP A 7 49.00 -24.70 -17.64
N SER A 8 50.02 -23.84 -17.54
CA SER A 8 50.55 -22.93 -18.57
C SER A 8 50.03 -21.49 -18.45
N GLN A 9 50.84 -20.47 -18.16
CA GLN A 9 52.29 -20.36 -18.22
C GLN A 9 52.72 -19.01 -17.60
N GLU A 10 53.97 -18.97 -17.14
CA GLU A 10 54.89 -17.83 -17.20
C GLU A 10 54.62 -16.57 -16.35
N ALA A 11 55.07 -16.63 -15.09
CA ALA A 11 55.72 -15.47 -14.49
C ALA A 11 57.22 -15.50 -14.86
N ALA A 12 57.55 -14.99 -16.03
CA ALA A 12 58.91 -14.58 -16.37
C ALA A 12 58.87 -13.11 -16.81
N GLY A 13 59.00 -12.22 -15.82
CA GLY A 13 59.45 -10.85 -15.97
C GLY A 13 58.52 -9.89 -16.72
N ASP A 14 57.74 -9.11 -15.98
CA ASP A 14 57.75 -7.67 -16.19
C ASP A 14 57.31 -6.91 -14.92
N GLY A 15 58.02 -5.83 -14.59
CA GLY A 15 57.88 -5.05 -13.37
C GLY A 15 56.67 -4.11 -13.39
N ALA A 16 55.46 -4.67 -13.44
CA ALA A 16 54.23 -3.89 -13.40
C ALA A 16 53.36 -4.31 -12.21
N THR A 17 53.51 -3.53 -11.14
CA THR A 17 52.48 -3.18 -10.16
C THR A 17 51.69 -4.34 -9.56
N GLU A 18 52.06 -4.72 -8.33
CA GLU A 18 51.12 -5.27 -7.37
C GLU A 18 49.92 -4.32 -7.24
N THR A 19 48.90 -4.50 -8.08
CA THR A 19 47.56 -4.10 -7.68
C THR A 19 47.15 -5.11 -6.61
N VAL A 20 47.62 -4.82 -5.40
CA VAL A 20 46.98 -5.20 -4.15
C VAL A 20 45.50 -4.94 -4.39
N VAL A 21 44.76 -6.01 -4.70
CA VAL A 21 43.31 -5.98 -4.69
C VAL A 21 43.00 -5.64 -3.26
N ALA A 22 42.71 -4.36 -3.01
CA ALA A 22 42.11 -3.92 -1.79
C ALA A 22 40.90 -4.83 -1.62
N VAL A 23 40.98 -5.74 -0.64
CA VAL A 23 39.80 -6.24 0.02
C VAL A 23 39.19 -4.98 0.61
N GLN A 24 38.38 -4.32 -0.21
CA GLN A 24 37.42 -3.34 0.23
C GLN A 24 36.53 -4.16 1.14
N GLU A 25 36.87 -4.17 2.42
CA GLU A 25 35.99 -4.55 3.51
C GLU A 25 34.76 -3.64 3.33
N SER A 26 33.81 -4.03 2.48
CA SER A 26 32.51 -3.41 2.44
C SER A 26 32.04 -3.48 3.88
N PRO A 27 31.78 -2.35 4.56
CA PRO A 27 31.43 -2.37 5.96
C PRO A 27 30.26 -3.33 6.11
N VAL A 28 30.49 -4.51 6.70
CA VAL A 28 29.39 -5.38 7.07
C VAL A 28 28.61 -4.53 8.07
N PRO A 29 27.37 -4.11 7.77
CA PRO A 29 26.62 -3.33 8.72
C PRO A 29 26.37 -4.26 9.91
N VAL A 30 27.15 -4.06 10.97
CA VAL A 30 26.84 -4.63 12.27
C VAL A 30 25.49 -4.01 12.61
N MET A 31 24.43 -4.80 12.49
CA MET A 31 23.11 -4.43 12.96
C MET A 31 23.20 -4.27 14.47
N VAL A 32 23.57 -3.07 14.91
CA VAL A 32 23.33 -2.61 16.28
C VAL A 32 21.84 -2.79 16.48
N ALA A 33 21.47 -3.70 17.40
CA ALA A 33 20.09 -3.95 17.78
C ALA A 33 19.39 -2.60 17.93
N GLY A 34 18.36 -2.38 17.11
CA GLY A 34 17.75 -1.08 16.90
C GLY A 34 17.60 -0.36 18.21
N THR A 35 18.32 0.75 18.37
CA THR A 35 17.99 1.75 19.38
C THR A 35 16.48 1.97 19.21
N PRO A 36 15.65 1.82 20.26
CA PRO A 36 14.25 2.15 20.14
C PRO A 36 14.22 3.61 19.71
N ALA A 37 13.91 3.85 18.43
CA ALA A 37 13.74 5.20 17.93
C ALA A 37 12.72 5.82 18.88
N ALA A 38 13.13 6.89 19.56
CA ALA A 38 12.19 7.63 20.38
C ALA A 38 10.99 7.98 19.50
N PHE A 39 9.78 7.74 20.00
CA PHE A 39 8.54 7.97 19.26
C PHE A 39 8.54 9.38 18.66
N ASP A 40 8.54 9.46 17.34
CA ASP A 40 8.59 10.71 16.60
C ASP A 40 7.18 11.10 16.19
N LEU A 41 6.65 12.09 16.89
CA LEU A 41 5.31 12.65 16.69
C LEU A 41 5.04 13.01 15.22
N THR A 42 6.07 13.45 14.50
CA THR A 42 5.91 13.94 13.12
C THR A 42 5.86 12.80 12.12
N HIS A 43 6.75 11.81 12.24
CA HIS A 43 6.84 10.70 11.31
C HIS A 43 5.88 9.56 11.65
N ASP A 44 5.71 9.25 12.92
CA ASP A 44 4.92 8.10 13.38
C ASP A 44 3.43 8.42 13.50
N LEU A 45 3.05 9.70 13.68
CA LEU A 45 1.66 10.10 13.88
C LEU A 45 1.17 11.15 12.86
N LEU A 46 1.86 12.29 12.75
CA LEU A 46 1.33 13.42 11.98
C LEU A 46 1.19 13.09 10.49
N ARG A 47 2.21 12.45 9.89
CA ARG A 47 2.18 12.04 8.47
C ARG A 47 1.06 11.02 8.17
N PRO A 48 0.98 9.86 8.86
CA PRO A 48 -0.11 8.90 8.64
C PRO A 48 -1.50 9.49 8.89
N LEU A 49 -1.65 10.34 9.91
CA LEU A 49 -2.93 10.98 10.25
C LEU A 49 -3.41 11.91 9.14
N LEU A 50 -2.53 12.75 8.58
CA LEU A 50 -2.88 13.62 7.46
C LEU A 50 -3.31 12.82 6.23
N ILE A 51 -2.59 11.74 5.92
CA ILE A 51 -2.94 10.84 4.82
C ILE A 51 -4.33 10.23 5.07
N ALA A 52 -4.57 9.67 6.26
CA ALA A 52 -5.85 9.07 6.63
C ALA A 52 -7.01 10.06 6.53
N ILE A 53 -6.85 11.29 7.00
CA ILE A 53 -7.89 12.33 6.92
C ILE A 53 -8.21 12.67 5.46
N VAL A 54 -7.20 12.89 4.63
CA VAL A 54 -7.40 13.22 3.21
C VAL A 54 -8.15 12.10 2.50
N PHE A 55 -7.71 10.85 2.65
CA PHE A 55 -8.38 9.71 2.02
C PHE A 55 -9.79 9.49 2.57
N THR A 56 -10.02 9.71 3.86
CA THR A 56 -11.36 9.62 4.48
C THR A 56 -12.31 10.66 3.89
N ILE A 57 -11.86 11.90 3.73
CA ILE A 57 -12.68 12.97 3.14
C ILE A 57 -13.02 12.64 1.68
N VAL A 58 -12.03 12.20 0.90
CA VAL A 58 -12.26 11.80 -0.50
C VAL A 58 -13.25 10.65 -0.59
N GLY A 59 -13.07 9.60 0.22
CA GLY A 59 -13.98 8.46 0.29
C GLY A 59 -15.40 8.87 0.70
N LEU A 60 -15.54 9.77 1.67
CA LEU A 60 -16.83 10.28 2.12
C LEU A 60 -17.55 11.09 1.03
N ILE A 61 -16.82 11.91 0.27
CA ILE A 61 -17.38 12.66 -0.86
C ILE A 61 -17.89 11.68 -1.93
N LEU A 62 -17.07 10.71 -2.33
CA LEU A 62 -17.45 9.71 -3.33
C LEU A 62 -18.67 8.89 -2.89
N PHE A 63 -18.69 8.47 -1.63
CA PHE A 63 -19.82 7.75 -1.04
C PHE A 63 -21.10 8.60 -1.01
N GLY A 64 -20.99 9.87 -0.61
CA GLY A 64 -22.10 10.81 -0.61
C GLY A 64 -22.66 11.06 -2.02
N VAL A 65 -21.79 11.23 -3.01
CA VAL A 65 -22.18 11.36 -4.42
C VAL A 65 -22.90 10.10 -4.91
N ALA A 66 -22.44 8.92 -4.52
CA ALA A 66 -23.08 7.67 -4.91
C ALA A 66 -24.49 7.53 -4.31
N ILE A 67 -24.69 7.85 -3.02
CA ILE A 67 -26.02 7.88 -2.39
C ILE A 67 -26.92 8.90 -3.08
N TRP A 68 -26.40 10.10 -3.33
CA TRP A 68 -27.14 11.16 -4.03
C TRP A 68 -27.58 10.69 -5.43
N LEU A 69 -26.71 9.98 -6.14
CA LEU A 69 -27.02 9.42 -7.46
C LEU A 69 -28.11 8.35 -7.37
N ILE A 70 -28.09 7.47 -6.37
CA ILE A 70 -29.14 6.46 -6.16
C ILE A 70 -30.51 7.11 -5.94
N VAL A 71 -30.58 8.14 -5.09
CA VAL A 71 -31.83 8.87 -4.81
C VAL A 71 -32.29 9.66 -6.04
N LYS A 72 -31.35 10.17 -6.84
CA LYS A 72 -31.68 10.93 -8.06
C LYS A 72 -32.13 10.04 -9.22
N LEU A 73 -31.55 8.85 -9.36
CA LEU A 73 -31.85 7.89 -10.42
C LEU A 73 -33.09 7.06 -10.13
N SER A 74 -33.48 6.91 -8.86
CA SER A 74 -34.73 6.25 -8.51
C SER A 74 -35.91 7.11 -9.01
N PRO A 75 -36.70 6.62 -10.00
CA PRO A 75 -37.81 7.38 -10.55
C PRO A 75 -39.05 7.37 -9.63
N PHE A 76 -38.96 6.64 -8.51
CA PHE A 76 -40.00 6.47 -7.52
C PHE A 76 -39.57 7.11 -6.19
N SER A 77 -40.54 7.56 -5.41
CA SER A 77 -40.25 8.13 -4.10
C SER A 77 -39.88 7.01 -3.13
N VAL A 78 -38.57 6.80 -2.94
CA VAL A 78 -38.00 5.83 -1.99
C VAL A 78 -38.67 5.91 -0.62
N ARG A 79 -38.95 7.13 -0.14
CA ARG A 79 -39.63 7.33 1.13
C ARG A 79 -41.06 6.79 1.09
N LYS A 80 -41.80 7.07 0.02
CA LYS A 80 -43.20 6.64 -0.13
C LYS A 80 -43.30 5.12 -0.20
N GLU A 81 -42.40 4.47 -0.94
CA GLU A 81 -42.39 3.01 -1.07
C GLU A 81 -42.00 2.30 0.22
N ILE A 82 -41.15 2.89 1.07
CA ILE A 82 -40.78 2.32 2.37
C ILE A 82 -41.86 2.61 3.44
N GLU A 83 -42.46 3.79 3.44
CA GLU A 83 -43.39 4.25 4.49
C GLU A 83 -44.83 3.82 4.21
N ASP A 84 -45.37 4.16 3.02
CA ASP A 84 -46.76 3.92 2.66
C ASP A 84 -46.96 2.49 2.15
N ASP A 85 -46.08 2.04 1.23
CA ASP A 85 -46.22 0.72 0.59
C ASP A 85 -45.50 -0.41 1.36
N GLN A 86 -44.84 -0.09 2.48
CA GLN A 86 -44.14 -1.05 3.35
C GLN A 86 -43.18 -1.98 2.59
N ASN A 87 -42.55 -1.48 1.52
CA ASN A 87 -41.73 -2.30 0.64
C ASN A 87 -40.32 -2.52 1.21
N ILE A 88 -40.18 -3.55 2.05
CA ILE A 88 -38.90 -3.96 2.65
C ILE A 88 -37.88 -4.33 1.57
N ALA A 89 -38.31 -4.88 0.42
CA ALA A 89 -37.41 -5.28 -0.65
C ALA A 89 -36.67 -4.06 -1.25
N LEU A 90 -37.33 -2.92 -1.37
CA LEU A 90 -36.70 -1.68 -1.84
C LEU A 90 -35.62 -1.20 -0.85
N GLY A 91 -35.91 -1.26 0.45
CA GLY A 91 -34.92 -0.96 1.49
C GLY A 91 -33.71 -1.90 1.44
N LEU A 92 -33.94 -3.20 1.21
CA LEU A 92 -32.87 -4.18 1.08
C LEU A 92 -31.99 -3.92 -0.15
N ILE A 93 -32.59 -3.60 -1.30
CA ILE A 93 -31.85 -3.29 -2.53
C ILE A 93 -30.96 -2.06 -2.31
N ILE A 94 -31.51 -0.96 -1.80
CA ILE A 94 -30.73 0.26 -1.53
C ILE A 94 -29.61 -0.01 -0.51
N GLY A 95 -29.91 -0.76 0.56
CA GLY A 95 -28.90 -1.18 1.53
C GLY A 95 -27.77 -1.99 0.91
N SER A 96 -28.10 -2.97 0.07
CA SER A 96 -27.10 -3.78 -0.64
C SER A 96 -26.23 -2.95 -1.60
N MET A 97 -26.80 -1.94 -2.26
CA MET A 97 -26.05 -1.03 -3.13
C MET A 97 -25.04 -0.21 -2.33
N ILE A 98 -25.45 0.31 -1.16
CA ILE A 98 -24.56 1.06 -0.26
C ILE A 98 -23.39 0.19 0.20
N ILE A 99 -23.65 -1.07 0.57
CA ILE A 99 -22.60 -2.02 0.94
C ILE A 99 -21.66 -2.30 -0.24
N GLY A 100 -22.21 -2.52 -1.44
CA GLY A 100 -21.40 -2.73 -2.65
C GLY A 100 -20.46 -1.57 -2.95
N ILE A 101 -20.95 -0.33 -2.84
CA ILE A 101 -20.13 0.88 -3.02
C ILE A 101 -19.02 0.95 -1.95
N ALA A 102 -19.34 0.66 -0.69
CA ALA A 102 -18.35 0.66 0.39
C ALA A 102 -17.22 -0.34 0.14
N ILE A 103 -17.53 -1.54 -0.39
CA ILE A 103 -16.52 -2.56 -0.72
C ILE A 103 -15.61 -2.08 -1.87
N VAL A 104 -16.18 -1.51 -2.94
CA VAL A 104 -15.38 -0.99 -4.06
C VAL A 104 -14.45 0.13 -3.61
N LEU A 105 -14.94 1.04 -2.76
CA LEU A 105 -14.11 2.11 -2.19
C LEU A 105 -13.00 1.54 -1.31
N ALA A 106 -13.29 0.55 -0.45
CA ALA A 106 -12.28 -0.11 0.37
C ALA A 106 -11.21 -0.80 -0.49
N ALA A 107 -11.61 -1.50 -1.55
CA ALA A 107 -10.68 -2.13 -2.49
C ALA A 107 -9.80 -1.10 -3.22
N SER A 108 -10.34 0.07 -3.55
CA SER A 108 -9.56 1.12 -4.23
C SER A 108 -8.45 1.74 -3.37
N LEU A 109 -8.56 1.63 -2.04
CA LEU A 109 -7.56 2.10 -1.09
C LEU A 109 -6.45 1.07 -0.84
N VAL A 110 -6.71 -0.21 -1.14
CA VAL A 110 -5.76 -1.33 -1.03
C VAL A 110 -5.26 -1.65 -2.43
N GLY A 111 -4.35 -0.80 -2.94
CA GLY A 111 -3.68 -0.95 -4.23
C GLY A 111 -2.17 -0.99 -4.08
#